data_AF-A0A2U2MZV6-F1
#
_entry.id   AF-A0A2U2MZV6-F1
#
_cell.length_a   1.000
_cell.length_b   1.000
_cell.length_c   1.000
_cell.angle_alpha   90.00
_cell.angle_beta   90.00
_cell.angle_gamma   90.00
#
_symmetry.space_group_name_H-M   'P 1'
#
loop_
_entity.id
_entity.type
_entity.pdbx_description
1 polymer ?
#
loop_
_entity_poly.entity_id
_entity_poly.type
_entity_poly.pdbx_seq_one_letter_code
_entity_poly.pdbx_strand_id
1 'polypeptide(L)'
;MEAVDDPELQEWLRGGLEAWRAGEDLDRALGLSGPQATKARDAAIRRCADLLDRHGALSTWAKAGHVEAAMKHYESIVWPRRHSLPKRLADTPLKAALHEWMTMETANGVRPIRVQRALYEILRF
;
A
#
# COMPACT_ATOMS: atom_id res chain seq x y z
N MET A 1 -1.93 5.42 -27.65
CA MET A 1 -2.55 6.44 -26.78
C MET A 1 -4.04 6.14 -26.78
N GLU A 2 -4.44 5.20 -25.93
CA GLU A 2 -5.74 4.49 -25.97
C GLU A 2 -6.44 4.54 -24.59
N ALA A 3 -6.29 5.66 -23.86
CA ALA A 3 -6.94 5.82 -22.55
C ALA A 3 -8.34 6.46 -22.64
N VAL A 4 -8.85 6.74 -23.85
CA VAL A 4 -10.04 7.59 -24.05
C VAL A 4 -11.36 6.78 -23.95
N ASP A 5 -11.34 5.48 -24.23
CA ASP A 5 -12.54 4.63 -24.35
C ASP A 5 -12.76 3.64 -23.19
N ASP A 6 -12.16 3.89 -22.02
CA ASP A 6 -12.47 3.10 -20.82
C ASP A 6 -13.75 3.64 -20.13
N PRO A 7 -14.89 2.92 -20.19
CA PRO A 7 -16.15 3.41 -19.64
C PRO A 7 -16.11 3.52 -18.11
N GLU A 8 -15.34 2.66 -17.44
CA GLU A 8 -15.18 2.65 -15.98
C GLU A 8 -14.39 3.88 -15.53
N LEU A 9 -13.32 4.23 -16.25
CA LEU A 9 -12.55 5.45 -16.03
C LEU A 9 -13.41 6.71 -16.21
N GLN A 10 -14.24 6.73 -17.25
CA GLN A 10 -15.14 7.85 -17.55
C GLN A 10 -16.23 8.02 -16.49
N GLU A 11 -16.77 6.91 -15.97
CA GLU A 11 -17.76 6.93 -14.89
C GLU A 11 -17.15 7.38 -13.57
N TRP A 12 -15.96 6.88 -13.23
CA TRP A 12 -15.20 7.31 -12.06
C TRP A 12 -14.86 8.82 -12.10
N LEU A 13 -14.33 9.31 -13.22
CA LEU A 13 -14.01 10.73 -13.40
C LEU A 13 -15.26 11.62 -13.29
N ARG A 14 -16.38 11.17 -13.87
CA ARG A 14 -17.64 11.92 -13.84
C ARG A 14 -18.18 12.03 -12.42
N GLY A 15 -18.23 10.93 -11.67
CA GLY A 15 -18.67 10.93 -10.27
C GLY A 15 -17.79 11.82 -9.40
N GLY A 16 -16.46 11.77 -9.60
CA GLY A 16 -15.55 12.62 -8.84
C GLY A 16 -15.63 14.11 -9.21
N LEU A 17 -15.86 14.44 -10.48
CA LEU A 17 -16.09 15.83 -10.90
C LEU A 17 -17.41 16.39 -10.37
N GLU A 18 -18.47 15.57 -10.27
CA GLU A 18 -19.75 15.97 -9.69
C GLU A 18 -19.61 16.27 -8.19
N ALA A 19 -18.94 15.41 -7.44
CA ALA A 19 -18.67 15.62 -6.01
C ALA A 19 -17.82 16.87 -5.76
N TRP A 20 -16.78 17.11 -6.58
CA TRP A 20 -15.96 18.32 -6.50
C TRP A 20 -16.77 19.59 -6.78
N ARG A 21 -17.61 19.57 -7.82
CA ARG A 21 -18.51 20.68 -8.15
C ARG A 21 -19.56 20.94 -7.08
N ALA A 22 -19.96 19.92 -6.32
CA ALA A 22 -20.84 20.04 -5.17
C ALA A 22 -20.14 20.65 -3.93
N GLY A 23 -18.83 20.92 -4.01
CA GLY A 23 -18.06 21.60 -2.97
C GLY A 23 -17.15 20.68 -2.16
N GLU A 24 -17.00 19.40 -2.52
CA GLU A 24 -15.98 18.54 -1.92
C GLU A 24 -14.57 18.90 -2.42
N ASP A 25 -13.56 18.66 -1.58
CA ASP A 25 -12.16 18.77 -1.97
C ASP A 25 -11.82 17.78 -3.10
N LEU A 26 -10.99 18.19 -4.06
CA LEU A 26 -10.74 17.40 -5.28
C LEU A 26 -10.14 16.01 -4.98
N ASP A 27 -9.26 15.90 -3.99
CA ASP A 27 -8.69 14.61 -3.60
C ASP A 27 -9.75 13.71 -2.96
N ARG A 28 -10.69 14.28 -2.21
CA ARG A 28 -11.80 13.52 -1.63
C ARG A 28 -12.83 13.11 -2.68
N ALA A 29 -13.13 14.03 -3.59
CA ALA A 29 -14.08 13.85 -4.66
C ALA A 29 -13.63 12.77 -5.65
N LEU A 30 -12.34 12.73 -5.97
CA LEU A 30 -11.73 11.66 -6.77
C LEU A 30 -11.45 10.37 -5.95
N GLY A 31 -11.81 10.31 -4.67
CA GLY A 31 -11.53 9.15 -3.81
C GLY A 31 -10.05 8.95 -3.46
N LEU A 32 -9.21 9.95 -3.70
CA LEU A 32 -7.78 10.02 -3.42
C LEU A 32 -7.48 10.33 -1.93
N SER A 33 -8.48 10.71 -1.13
CA SER A 33 -8.29 11.14 0.26
C SER A 33 -8.11 10.01 1.31
N GLY A 34 -7.05 10.17 2.11
CA GLY A 34 -6.90 9.83 3.54
C GLY A 34 -7.40 8.47 4.06
N PRO A 35 -8.68 8.31 4.46
CA PRO A 35 -9.14 7.14 5.20
C PRO A 35 -9.15 5.84 4.40
N GLN A 36 -9.55 5.87 3.13
CA GLN A 36 -9.52 4.68 2.27
C GLN A 36 -8.08 4.26 1.96
N ALA A 37 -7.24 5.24 1.65
CA ALA A 37 -5.83 5.00 1.41
C ALA A 37 -5.10 4.51 2.69
N THR A 38 -5.51 4.99 3.87
CA THR A 38 -5.05 4.48 5.16
C THR A 38 -5.49 3.02 5.37
N LYS A 39 -6.75 2.69 5.08
CA LYS A 39 -7.24 1.30 5.13
C LYS A 39 -6.49 0.39 4.16
N ALA A 40 -6.22 0.86 2.95
CA ALA A 40 -5.44 0.12 1.95
C ALA A 40 -4.01 -0.13 2.44
N ARG A 41 -3.34 0.89 2.99
CA ARG A 41 -2.02 0.76 3.63
C ARG A 41 -2.05 -0.27 4.74
N ASP A 42 -3.01 -0.16 5.66
CA ASP A 42 -3.13 -1.06 6.80
C ASP A 42 -3.42 -2.50 6.34
N ALA A 43 -4.21 -2.67 5.28
CA ALA A 43 -4.44 -3.98 4.66
C ALA A 43 -3.15 -4.55 4.02
N ALA A 44 -2.35 -3.73 3.33
CA ALA A 44 -1.06 -4.17 2.78
C ALA A 44 -0.08 -4.60 3.89
N ILE A 45 -0.07 -3.88 5.01
CA ILE A 45 0.72 -4.22 6.20
C ILE A 45 0.28 -5.55 6.81
N ARG A 46 -1.03 -5.76 6.98
CA ARG A 46 -1.59 -7.03 7.47
C ARG A 46 -1.23 -8.20 6.55
N ARG A 47 -1.36 -8.03 5.23
CA ARG A 47 -0.94 -9.05 4.25
C ARG A 47 0.55 -9.40 4.38
N CYS A 48 1.42 -8.41 4.60
CA CYS A 48 2.84 -8.68 4.85
C CYS A 48 3.04 -9.55 6.09
N ALA A 49 2.33 -9.25 7.19
CA ALA A 49 2.41 -10.01 8.42
C ALA A 49 1.93 -11.47 8.22
N ASP A 50 0.82 -11.68 7.51
CA ASP A 50 0.29 -13.02 7.24
C ASP A 50 1.25 -13.86 6.38
N LEU A 51 1.91 -13.24 5.42
CA LEU A 51 2.90 -13.90 4.56
C LEU A 51 4.19 -14.28 5.31
N LEU A 52 4.54 -13.52 6.34
CA LEU A 52 5.70 -13.75 7.21
C LEU A 52 5.41 -14.77 8.32
N ASP A 53 4.17 -14.87 8.79
CA ASP A 53 3.74 -15.83 9.83
C ASP A 53 2.59 -16.73 9.35
N ARG A 54 2.87 -17.56 8.35
CA ARG A 54 1.85 -18.44 7.75
C ARG A 54 1.25 -19.45 8.73
N HIS A 55 1.95 -19.74 9.82
CA HIS A 55 1.53 -20.74 10.81
C HIS A 55 0.93 -20.10 12.09
N GLY A 56 0.86 -18.76 12.16
CA GLY A 56 0.30 -18.07 13.32
C GLY A 56 1.09 -18.26 14.60
N ALA A 57 2.38 -18.57 14.51
CA ALA A 57 3.22 -18.90 15.67
C ALA A 57 3.81 -17.66 16.35
N LEU A 58 3.79 -16.50 15.68
CA LEU A 58 4.40 -15.28 16.18
C LEU A 58 3.40 -14.43 16.96
N SER A 59 3.87 -13.84 18.07
CA SER A 59 3.12 -12.79 18.77
C SER A 59 2.97 -11.56 17.87
N THR A 60 1.93 -10.74 18.09
CA THR A 60 1.70 -9.51 17.31
C THR A 60 2.91 -8.57 17.33
N TRP A 61 3.62 -8.50 18.45
CA TRP A 61 4.86 -7.71 18.56
C TRP A 61 5.99 -8.27 17.69
N ALA A 62 6.17 -9.59 17.71
CA ALA A 62 7.15 -10.26 16.85
C ALA A 62 6.79 -10.04 15.37
N LYS A 63 5.52 -10.24 14.97
CA LYS A 63 5.02 -9.96 13.61
C LYS A 63 5.38 -8.54 13.17
N ALA A 64 5.11 -7.54 14.01
CA ALA A 64 5.44 -6.15 13.71
C ALA A 64 6.95 -5.93 13.47
N GLY A 65 7.81 -6.61 14.24
CA GLY A 65 9.27 -6.54 14.06
C GLY A 65 9.75 -7.20 12.76
N HIS A 66 9.17 -8.34 12.40
CA HIS A 66 9.46 -9.00 11.11
C HIS A 66 8.99 -8.17 9.92
N VAL A 67 7.82 -7.53 10.01
CA VAL A 67 7.32 -6.61 8.97
C VAL A 67 8.24 -5.40 8.84
N GLU A 68 8.64 -4.78 9.96
CA GLU A 68 9.60 -3.67 9.96
C GLU A 68 10.91 -4.06 9.25
N ALA A 69 11.49 -5.21 9.61
CA ALA A 69 12.74 -5.68 9.01
C ALA A 69 12.58 -5.91 7.49
N ALA A 70 11.45 -6.51 7.07
CA ALA A 70 11.16 -6.75 5.67
C ALA A 70 10.98 -5.44 4.88
N MET A 71 10.28 -4.45 5.44
CA MET A 71 10.13 -3.11 4.86
C MET A 71 11.46 -2.41 4.69
N LYS A 72 12.29 -2.37 5.74
CA LYS A 72 13.63 -1.76 5.68
C LYS A 72 14.52 -2.44 4.65
N HIS A 73 14.49 -3.77 4.59
CA HIS A 73 15.23 -4.52 3.58
C HIS A 73 14.74 -4.21 2.16
N TYR A 74 13.42 -4.16 1.97
CA TYR A 74 12.82 -3.85 0.67
C TYR A 74 13.19 -2.45 0.20
N GLU A 75 13.03 -1.45 1.07
CA GLU A 75 13.35 -0.04 0.80
C GLU A 75 14.83 0.17 0.48
N SER A 76 15.74 -0.48 1.23
CA SER A 76 17.19 -0.28 1.07
C SER A 76 17.82 -1.11 -0.06
N ILE A 77 17.32 -2.32 -0.32
CA ILE A 77 17.97 -3.27 -1.23
C ILE A 77 17.17 -3.49 -2.51
N VAL A 78 15.86 -3.68 -2.39
CA VAL A 78 15.02 -4.12 -3.52
C VAL A 78 14.56 -2.92 -4.35
N TRP A 79 14.06 -1.87 -3.69
CA TRP A 79 13.51 -0.69 -4.35
C TRP A 79 14.49 0.04 -5.28
N PRO A 80 15.76 0.29 -4.90
CA PRO A 80 16.73 0.95 -5.77
C PRO A 80 17.11 0.11 -7.00
N ARG A 81 16.97 -1.22 -6.89
CA ARG A 81 17.35 -2.19 -7.93
C ARG A 81 16.16 -2.73 -8.71
N ARG A 82 14.95 -2.19 -8.51
CA ARG A 82 13.71 -2.75 -9.09
C ARG A 82 13.72 -2.88 -10.61
N HIS A 83 14.47 -2.02 -11.32
CA HIS A 83 14.61 -2.06 -12.78
C HIS A 83 15.70 -3.00 -13.28
N SER A 84 16.58 -3.48 -12.40
CA SER A 84 17.73 -4.34 -12.74
C SER A 84 17.66 -5.73 -12.10
N LEU A 85 16.70 -5.98 -11.20
CA LEU A 85 16.49 -7.28 -10.58
C LEU A 85 15.85 -8.27 -11.57
N PRO A 86 16.34 -9.52 -11.64
CA PRO A 86 15.66 -10.57 -12.41
C PRO A 86 14.21 -10.72 -11.94
N LYS A 87 13.23 -10.72 -12.86
CA LYS A 87 11.78 -10.85 -12.57
C LYS A 87 11.46 -11.94 -11.54
N ARG A 88 12.11 -13.11 -11.64
CA ARG A 88 11.93 -14.23 -10.69
C ARG A 88 12.29 -13.90 -9.23
N LEU A 89 13.22 -12.96 -9.02
CA LEU A 89 13.61 -12.48 -7.69
C LEU A 89 12.72 -11.33 -7.21
N ALA A 90 11.97 -10.68 -8.10
CA ALA A 90 11.04 -9.60 -7.78
C ALA A 90 9.67 -10.12 -7.32
N ASP A 91 9.23 -11.29 -7.80
CA ASP A 91 7.81 -11.70 -7.75
C ASP A 91 7.47 -12.72 -6.64
N THR A 92 7.87 -12.46 -5.39
CA THR A 92 7.27 -13.21 -4.26
C THR A 92 6.01 -12.50 -3.77
N PRO A 93 5.00 -13.22 -3.23
CA PRO A 93 3.80 -12.57 -2.68
C PRO A 93 4.14 -11.51 -1.62
N LEU A 94 5.18 -11.74 -0.81
CA LEU A 94 5.66 -10.77 0.18
C LEU A 94 6.23 -9.52 -0.50
N LYS A 95 7.03 -9.67 -1.55
CA LYS A 95 7.60 -8.53 -2.29
C LYS A 95 6.52 -7.75 -3.04
N ALA A 96 5.48 -8.41 -3.54
CA ALA A 96 4.33 -7.73 -4.14
C ALA A 96 3.60 -6.86 -3.09
N ALA A 97 3.33 -7.39 -1.89
CA ALA A 97 2.71 -6.62 -0.81
C ALA A 97 3.58 -5.46 -0.32
N LEU A 98 4.91 -5.66 -0.24
CA LEU A 98 5.88 -4.61 0.10
C LEU A 98 6.00 -3.54 -1.00
N HIS A 99 5.93 -3.95 -2.27
CA HIS A 99 5.91 -3.03 -3.41
C HIS A 99 4.66 -2.14 -3.36
N GLU A 100 3.50 -2.75 -3.17
CA GLU A 100 2.22 -2.05 -3.04
C GLU A 100 2.32 -1.01 -1.92
N TRP A 101 2.72 -1.41 -0.72
CA TRP A 101 2.96 -0.50 0.41
C TRP A 101 3.90 0.66 0.06
N MET A 102 5.05 0.37 -0.59
CA MET A 102 6.04 1.39 -0.96
C MET A 102 5.48 2.42 -1.94
N THR A 103 4.58 2.01 -2.84
CA THR A 103 3.96 2.90 -3.84
C THR A 103 2.78 3.72 -3.32
N MET A 104 2.21 3.40 -2.16
CA MET A 104 1.05 4.12 -1.61
C MET A 104 1.36 5.55 -1.18
N GLU A 105 2.61 5.85 -0.80
CA GLU A 105 3.03 7.24 -0.50
C GLU A 105 2.93 8.12 -1.74
N THR A 106 3.43 7.62 -2.88
CA THR A 106 3.42 8.35 -4.15
C THR A 106 2.07 8.34 -4.85
N ALA A 107 1.29 7.26 -4.71
CA ALA A 107 0.01 7.11 -5.39
C ALA A 107 -1.14 7.80 -4.63
N ASN A 108 -1.11 7.75 -3.30
CA ASN A 108 -2.26 8.13 -2.47
C ASN A 108 -1.93 9.17 -1.39
N GLY A 109 -0.69 9.71 -1.38
CA GLY A 109 -0.26 10.72 -0.40
C GLY A 109 -0.23 10.22 1.06
N VAL A 110 -0.30 8.91 1.27
CA VAL A 110 -0.36 8.34 2.62
C VAL A 110 1.03 8.28 3.23
N ARG A 111 1.18 8.83 4.45
CA ARG A 111 2.45 8.70 5.16
C ARG A 111 2.81 7.23 5.38
N PRO A 112 4.02 6.81 4.97
CA PRO A 112 4.54 5.47 5.23
C PRO A 112 4.74 5.24 6.72
N ILE A 113 4.33 4.06 7.19
CA ILE A 113 4.59 3.57 8.55
C ILE A 113 5.72 2.55 8.48
N ARG A 114 6.83 2.84 9.17
CA ARG A 114 8.06 2.02 9.14
C ARG A 114 8.51 1.50 10.50
N VAL A 115 7.94 2.01 11.59
CA VAL A 115 8.41 1.70 12.94
C VAL A 115 7.59 0.58 13.56
N GLN A 116 8.26 -0.40 14.19
CA GLN A 116 7.62 -1.57 14.80
C GLN A 116 6.43 -1.20 15.69
N ARG A 117 6.55 -0.15 16.51
CA ARG A 117 5.47 0.28 17.42
C ARG A 117 4.19 0.67 16.67
N ALA A 118 4.30 1.42 15.57
CA ALA A 118 3.13 1.82 14.79
C ALA A 118 2.57 0.65 13.96
N LEU A 119 3.43 -0.26 13.51
CA LEU A 119 3.00 -1.50 12.86
C LEU A 119 2.23 -2.40 13.84
N TYR A 120 2.69 -2.51 15.10
CA TYR A 120 1.97 -3.24 16.14
C TYR A 120 0.56 -2.69 16.36
N GLU A 121 0.41 -1.36 16.38
CA GLU A 121 -0.91 -0.72 16.51
C GLU A 121 -1.86 -1.06 15.37
N ILE A 122 -1.35 -1.27 14.16
CA ILE A 122 -2.16 -1.70 13.01
C ILE A 122 -2.51 -3.19 13.11
N LEU A 123 -1.56 -4.02 13.55
CA LEU A 123 -1.69 -5.48 13.56
C LEU A 123 -2.49 -6.02 14.75
N ARG A 124 -2.70 -5.22 15.81
CA ARG A 124 -3.52 -5.61 16.95
C ARG A 124 -5.03 -5.52 16.71
N PHE A 125 -5.44 -4.96 15.56
CA PHE A 125 -6.83 -4.80 15.11
C PHE A 125 -7.01 -5.42 13.73
#